data_AF-A0AA39MLU8-F1
#
_entry.id   AF-A0AA39MLU8-F1
#
_cell.length_a   1.000
_cell.length_b   1.000
_cell.length_c   1.000
_cell.angle_alpha   90.00
_cell.angle_beta   90.00
_cell.angle_gamma   90.00
#
_symmetry.space_group_name_H-M   'P 1'
#
loop_
_entity.id
_entity.type
_entity.pdbx_description
1 polymer ?
#
loop_
_entity_poly.entity_id
_entity_poly.type
_entity_poly.pdbx_seq_one_letter_code
_entity_poly.pdbx_strand_id
1 'polypeptide(L)'
;RPSFLDTRPSFGATMATSSPADKPSGANEAGEPQPSHTPGGLSWNSLMGQLLRQYVGNDRDEDASISNNVVYFSNCDLEPQNIVDTGNRPLSNRTRFRLTDEYYKFLVKTMDDLQETLNQAGQLIGRTMVYQVDPKLVFHTIFKGTKDLPSLNVAWNGIQTWFSLGNEHLYKYANQYDSDDILTSPVSTAPELYSPLSRIKEDGEKLRYLYSNIPHHCGQLDEAQQARLNTFVHWDSVVPLPDILDRAF
;
A
#
# COMPACT_ATOMS: atom_id res chain seq x y z
N ARG A 1 -12.03 -49.87 4.73
CA ARG A 1 -11.29 -49.48 5.96
C ARG A 1 -11.03 -47.98 5.89
N PRO A 2 -11.34 -47.22 6.94
CA PRO A 2 -12.65 -46.58 6.99
C PRO A 2 -12.61 -45.05 7.00
N SER A 3 -13.78 -44.52 6.66
CA SER A 3 -14.33 -43.18 6.81
C SER A 3 -14.52 -42.76 8.27
N PHE A 4 -14.36 -41.46 8.55
CA PHE A 4 -14.82 -40.70 9.72
C PHE A 4 -15.17 -39.30 9.17
N LEU A 5 -16.40 -38.81 9.05
CA LEU A 5 -17.53 -38.60 9.96
C LEU A 5 -17.25 -37.74 11.20
N ASP A 6 -17.83 -36.53 11.12
CA ASP A 6 -18.56 -35.76 12.12
C ASP A 6 -17.89 -35.39 13.46
N THR A 7 -17.81 -34.07 13.71
CA THR A 7 -18.31 -33.48 14.97
C THR A 7 -18.48 -31.96 14.84
N ARG A 8 -19.74 -31.50 14.75
CA ARG A 8 -20.16 -30.17 15.17
C ARG A 8 -20.47 -30.21 16.68
N PRO A 9 -20.13 -29.18 17.48
CA PRO A 9 -20.77 -28.97 18.76
C PRO A 9 -22.05 -28.15 18.61
N SER A 10 -23.13 -28.76 19.09
CA SER A 10 -24.42 -28.17 19.42
C SER A 10 -24.28 -27.32 20.69
N PHE A 11 -24.75 -26.07 20.65
CA PHE A 11 -25.06 -25.32 21.86
C PHE A 11 -26.58 -25.15 21.95
N GLY A 12 -27.16 -25.78 22.96
CA GLY A 12 -28.57 -25.69 23.29
C GLY A 12 -28.91 -24.32 23.85
N ALA A 13 -29.95 -23.72 23.30
CA ALA A 13 -30.63 -22.57 23.86
C ALA A 13 -31.86 -23.05 24.64
N THR A 14 -31.90 -22.77 25.94
CA THR A 14 -33.08 -22.95 26.77
C THR A 14 -33.88 -21.65 26.77
N MET A 15 -35.18 -21.75 26.45
CA MET A 15 -36.13 -20.66 26.53
C MET A 15 -36.39 -20.21 27.96
N ALA A 16 -36.62 -18.91 28.14
CA ALA A 16 -37.53 -18.40 29.16
C ALA A 16 -38.43 -17.33 28.51
N THR A 17 -39.73 -17.55 28.66
CA THR A 17 -40.85 -16.75 28.14
C THR A 17 -41.17 -15.60 29.09
N SER A 18 -41.50 -14.43 28.53
CA SER A 18 -42.55 -13.53 29.06
C SER A 18 -42.81 -12.36 28.11
N SER A 19 -44.10 -12.08 27.93
CA SER A 19 -44.76 -10.96 27.22
C SER A 19 -45.86 -10.46 28.19
N PRO A 20 -46.57 -9.31 28.03
CA PRO A 20 -46.63 -8.39 26.88
C PRO A 20 -46.73 -6.86 27.22
N ALA A 21 -46.88 -6.06 26.15
CA ALA A 21 -47.54 -4.75 26.03
C ALA A 21 -46.81 -3.49 26.58
N ASP A 22 -46.41 -2.58 25.69
CA ASP A 22 -47.27 -1.48 25.20
C ASP A 22 -46.58 -0.70 24.06
N LYS A 23 -47.34 -0.36 23.01
CA LYS A 23 -46.94 0.64 22.01
C LYS A 23 -47.35 2.02 22.54
N PRO A 24 -46.56 3.06 22.23
CA PRO A 24 -47.16 4.09 21.40
C PRO A 24 -46.34 4.47 20.18
N SER A 25 -47.10 4.80 19.16
CA SER A 25 -46.71 5.38 17.89
C SER A 25 -46.00 6.71 18.08
N GLY A 26 -44.80 6.82 17.51
CA GLY A 26 -44.05 8.06 17.37
C GLY A 26 -43.18 7.95 16.12
N ALA A 27 -43.71 8.40 14.99
CA ALA A 27 -42.94 8.60 13.78
C ALA A 27 -41.87 9.66 14.08
N ASN A 28 -40.61 9.24 14.13
CA ASN A 28 -39.46 10.11 13.94
C ASN A 28 -38.60 9.48 12.86
N GLU A 29 -38.33 10.29 11.85
CA GLU A 29 -37.47 10.00 10.71
C GLU A 29 -36.16 9.36 11.19
N ALA A 30 -35.88 8.17 10.68
CA ALA A 30 -34.58 7.55 10.78
C ALA A 30 -33.59 8.36 9.93
N GLY A 31 -33.09 9.46 10.48
CA GLY A 31 -31.80 10.00 10.07
C GLY A 31 -30.75 8.97 10.48
N GLU A 32 -30.10 8.35 9.49
CA GLU A 32 -28.90 7.55 9.73
C GLU A 32 -27.93 8.38 10.60
N PRO A 33 -27.39 7.82 11.69
CA PRO A 33 -26.38 8.51 12.47
C PRO A 33 -25.13 8.65 11.60
N GLN A 34 -24.95 9.81 10.97
CA GLN A 34 -23.65 10.14 10.39
C GLN A 34 -22.65 10.18 11.54
N PRO A 35 -21.55 9.42 11.48
CA PRO A 35 -20.49 9.56 12.45
C PRO A 35 -20.05 11.02 12.42
N SER A 36 -20.10 11.72 13.55
CA SER A 36 -19.73 13.15 13.61
C SER A 36 -18.22 13.36 13.67
N HIS A 37 -17.45 12.28 13.91
CA HIS A 37 -16.01 12.29 14.04
C HIS A 37 -15.34 11.13 13.29
N THR A 38 -14.14 11.38 12.73
CA THR A 38 -13.26 10.37 12.13
C THR A 38 -12.51 9.59 13.22
N PRO A 39 -11.79 8.49 12.87
CA PRO A 39 -10.66 8.06 13.69
C PRO A 39 -9.75 9.27 13.94
N GLY A 40 -9.52 9.62 15.22
CA GLY A 40 -8.76 10.80 15.62
C GLY A 40 -9.56 12.03 16.08
N GLY A 41 -10.90 12.00 16.03
CA GLY A 41 -11.72 13.09 16.59
C GLY A 41 -12.03 14.27 15.65
N LEU A 42 -11.50 14.27 14.42
CA LEU A 42 -11.77 15.32 13.43
C LEU A 42 -13.23 15.34 13.02
N SER A 43 -13.77 16.54 12.87
CA SER A 43 -15.08 16.72 12.23
C SER A 43 -15.00 16.33 10.75
N TRP A 44 -15.91 15.45 10.30
CA TRP A 44 -16.04 15.10 8.88
C TRP A 44 -16.42 16.28 7.98
N ASN A 45 -16.90 17.39 8.55
CA ASN A 45 -17.23 18.60 7.80
C ASN A 45 -16.02 19.51 7.55
N SER A 46 -14.89 19.27 8.22
CA SER A 46 -13.63 19.99 7.95
C SER A 46 -13.06 19.63 6.58
N LEU A 47 -12.16 20.47 6.04
CA LEU A 47 -11.49 20.18 4.76
C LEU A 47 -10.72 18.84 4.82
N MET A 48 -10.02 18.58 5.94
CA MET A 48 -9.33 17.31 6.16
C MET A 48 -10.31 16.14 6.28
N GLY A 49 -11.42 16.31 6.99
CA GLY A 49 -12.47 15.28 7.09
C GLY A 49 -13.09 14.92 5.75
N GLN A 50 -13.36 15.91 4.89
CA GLN A 50 -13.87 15.69 3.54
C GLN A 50 -12.86 14.93 2.67
N LEU A 51 -11.57 15.29 2.76
CA LEU A 51 -10.49 14.59 2.08
C LEU A 51 -10.38 13.13 2.53
N LEU A 52 -10.41 12.86 3.83
CA LEU A 52 -10.40 11.50 4.36
C LEU A 52 -11.63 10.70 3.92
N ARG A 53 -12.80 11.34 3.81
CA ARG A 53 -14.00 10.67 3.30
C ARG A 53 -13.84 10.27 1.84
N GLN A 54 -13.24 11.14 1.03
CA GLN A 54 -12.93 10.80 -0.36
C GLN A 54 -11.91 9.66 -0.45
N TYR A 55 -10.87 9.68 0.39
CA TYR A 55 -9.86 8.63 0.45
C TYR A 55 -10.42 7.27 0.86
N VAL A 56 -11.25 7.24 1.90
CA VAL A 56 -11.91 6.02 2.38
C VAL A 56 -12.99 5.54 1.42
N GLY A 57 -13.57 6.44 0.63
CA GLY A 57 -14.70 6.14 -0.24
C GLY A 57 -16.01 6.10 0.52
N ASN A 58 -17.12 6.10 -0.21
CA ASN A 58 -18.44 5.85 0.36
C ASN A 58 -18.72 4.34 0.28
N ASP A 59 -19.40 3.77 1.28
CA ASP A 59 -19.74 2.34 1.42
C ASP A 59 -20.45 1.69 0.21
N ARG A 60 -20.80 2.45 -0.83
CA ARG A 60 -21.54 1.97 -2.00
C ARG A 60 -20.64 1.50 -3.15
N ASP A 61 -19.36 1.92 -3.19
CA ASP A 61 -18.40 1.56 -4.24
C ASP A 61 -17.05 1.16 -3.62
N GLU A 62 -17.00 0.01 -2.94
CA GLU A 62 -15.80 -0.50 -2.27
C GLU A 62 -14.59 -0.64 -3.21
N ASP A 63 -14.83 -0.97 -4.49
CA ASP A 63 -13.80 -1.10 -5.53
C ASP A 63 -13.21 0.25 -5.99
N ALA A 64 -13.88 1.37 -5.67
CA ALA A 64 -13.42 2.72 -5.98
C ALA A 64 -12.69 3.40 -4.82
N SER A 65 -12.64 2.77 -3.64
CA SER A 65 -11.99 3.32 -2.47
C SER A 65 -10.46 3.30 -2.61
N ILE A 66 -9.84 4.48 -2.52
CA ILE A 66 -8.38 4.61 -2.55
C ILE A 66 -7.79 3.85 -1.37
N SER A 67 -8.38 3.97 -0.17
CA SER A 67 -7.88 3.27 1.01
C SER A 67 -7.93 1.75 0.85
N ASN A 68 -8.99 1.22 0.27
CA ASN A 68 -9.10 -0.23 0.04
C ASN A 68 -8.03 -0.71 -0.94
N ASN A 69 -7.78 0.05 -2.02
CA ASN A 69 -6.74 -0.28 -2.99
C ASN A 69 -5.34 -0.20 -2.38
N VAL A 70 -5.06 0.83 -1.57
CA VAL A 70 -3.80 0.97 -0.83
C VAL A 70 -3.60 -0.21 0.12
N VAL A 71 -4.64 -0.57 0.91
CA VAL A 71 -4.59 -1.73 1.82
C VAL A 71 -4.42 -3.04 1.06
N TYR A 72 -5.11 -3.21 -0.08
CA TYR A 72 -4.97 -4.37 -0.94
C TYR A 72 -3.52 -4.52 -1.40
N PHE A 73 -2.93 -3.48 -2.01
CA PHE A 73 -1.56 -3.54 -2.49
C PHE A 73 -0.53 -3.63 -1.37
N SER A 74 -0.79 -3.06 -0.20
CA SER A 74 0.08 -3.23 0.98
C SER A 74 0.22 -4.68 1.44
N ASN A 75 -0.76 -5.55 1.12
CA ASN A 75 -0.84 -6.90 1.69
C ASN A 75 -0.92 -8.03 0.66
N CYS A 76 -1.03 -7.73 -0.65
CA CYS A 76 -1.16 -8.76 -1.67
C CYS A 76 0.20 -9.22 -2.22
N ASP A 77 0.35 -10.53 -2.35
CA ASP A 77 1.53 -11.14 -2.96
C ASP A 77 1.52 -10.92 -4.48
N LEU A 78 2.70 -10.82 -5.08
CA LEU A 78 2.82 -10.81 -6.53
C LEU A 78 2.61 -12.21 -7.08
N GLU A 79 1.54 -12.41 -7.86
CA GLU A 79 1.20 -13.72 -8.41
C GLU A 79 1.64 -13.86 -9.89
N PRO A 80 1.91 -15.08 -10.38
CA PRO A 80 2.36 -15.29 -11.76
C PRO A 80 1.44 -14.71 -12.83
N GLN A 81 0.11 -14.76 -12.63
CA GLN A 81 -0.87 -14.19 -13.55
C GLN A 81 -0.77 -12.67 -13.71
N ASN A 82 -0.14 -11.98 -12.75
CA ASN A 82 0.09 -10.54 -12.82
C ASN A 82 1.37 -10.17 -13.57
N ILE A 83 2.14 -11.16 -14.04
CA ILE A 83 3.44 -10.96 -14.69
C ILE A 83 3.40 -11.43 -16.14
N VAL A 84 4.02 -10.65 -17.02
CA VAL A 84 4.28 -11.01 -18.40
C VAL A 84 5.78 -11.28 -18.57
N ASP A 85 6.14 -12.51 -18.96
CA ASP A 85 7.47 -12.84 -19.49
C ASP A 85 7.45 -12.71 -21.03
N THR A 86 8.17 -11.73 -21.55
CA THR A 86 8.29 -11.48 -23.00
C THR A 86 9.33 -12.36 -23.70
N GLY A 87 9.96 -13.25 -22.93
CA GLY A 87 10.97 -14.21 -23.37
C GLY A 87 12.35 -13.60 -23.50
N ASN A 88 13.37 -14.47 -23.52
CA ASN A 88 14.74 -14.04 -23.72
C ASN A 88 15.00 -13.82 -25.22
N ARG A 89 14.90 -12.57 -25.70
CA ARG A 89 15.27 -12.21 -27.07
C ARG A 89 16.78 -11.91 -27.12
N PRO A 90 17.62 -12.75 -27.78
CA PRO A 90 19.08 -12.70 -27.66
C PRO A 90 19.77 -11.41 -28.11
N LEU A 91 19.02 -10.48 -28.73
CA LEU A 91 19.56 -9.30 -29.42
C LEU A 91 18.93 -7.99 -28.95
N SER A 92 18.12 -8.00 -27.88
CA SER A 92 17.44 -6.79 -27.46
C SER A 92 17.79 -6.45 -26.02
N ASN A 93 18.29 -5.24 -25.80
CA ASN A 93 18.39 -4.57 -24.50
C ASN A 93 17.00 -4.29 -23.89
N ARG A 94 15.99 -5.09 -24.23
CA ARG A 94 14.60 -4.92 -23.85
C ARG A 94 14.37 -5.62 -22.52
N THR A 95 13.46 -5.03 -21.76
CA THR A 95 12.86 -5.60 -20.55
C THR A 95 12.26 -6.97 -20.87
N ARG A 96 12.46 -7.96 -19.99
CA ARG A 96 11.92 -9.32 -20.13
C ARG A 96 10.62 -9.47 -19.34
N PHE A 97 10.66 -9.09 -18.06
CA PHE A 97 9.54 -9.23 -17.13
C PHE A 97 8.88 -7.87 -16.89
N ARG A 98 7.55 -7.86 -16.76
CA ARG A 98 6.77 -6.67 -16.40
C ARG A 98 5.43 -7.08 -15.81
N LEU A 99 4.71 -6.15 -15.20
CA LEU A 99 3.32 -6.39 -14.82
C LEU A 99 2.42 -6.47 -16.07
N THR A 100 1.29 -7.17 -15.97
CA THR A 100 0.24 -7.09 -17.00
C THR A 100 -0.27 -5.66 -17.12
N ASP A 101 -0.70 -5.26 -18.32
CA ASP A 101 -1.09 -3.86 -18.57
C ASP A 101 -2.25 -3.41 -17.68
N GLU A 102 -3.19 -4.31 -17.37
CA GLU A 102 -4.32 -4.03 -16.47
C GLU A 102 -3.85 -3.85 -15.03
N TYR A 103 -3.03 -4.78 -14.52
CA TYR A 103 -2.53 -4.73 -13.16
C TYR A 103 -1.60 -3.53 -12.93
N TYR A 104 -0.75 -3.22 -13.90
CA TYR A 104 0.09 -2.02 -13.91
C TYR A 104 -0.73 -0.73 -13.84
N LYS A 105 -1.76 -0.60 -14.67
CA LYS A 105 -2.63 0.59 -14.65
C LYS A 105 -3.33 0.75 -13.31
N PHE A 106 -3.82 -0.34 -12.74
CA PHE A 106 -4.50 -0.33 -11.45
C PHE A 106 -3.55 0.09 -10.32
N LEU A 107 -2.34 -0.47 -10.31
CA LEU A 107 -1.28 -0.10 -9.37
C LEU A 107 -0.90 1.38 -9.49
N VAL A 108 -0.57 1.84 -10.70
CA VAL A 108 -0.15 3.24 -10.94
C VAL A 108 -1.26 4.22 -10.57
N LYS A 109 -2.51 3.92 -10.92
CA LYS A 109 -3.64 4.75 -10.51
C LYS A 109 -3.70 4.87 -8.98
N THR A 110 -3.54 3.76 -8.27
CA THR A 110 -3.56 3.77 -6.79
C THR A 110 -2.40 4.57 -6.21
N MET A 111 -1.21 4.50 -6.80
CA MET A 111 -0.05 5.31 -6.41
C MET A 111 -0.33 6.81 -6.60
N ASP A 112 -0.88 7.18 -7.76
CA ASP A 112 -1.20 8.56 -8.11
C ASP A 112 -2.30 9.12 -7.19
N ASP A 113 -3.38 8.36 -6.97
CA ASP A 113 -4.49 8.73 -6.09
C ASP A 113 -4.00 8.97 -4.64
N LEU A 114 -3.15 8.07 -4.11
CA LEU A 114 -2.57 8.23 -2.78
C LEU A 114 -1.63 9.45 -2.72
N GLN A 115 -0.79 9.64 -3.73
CA GLN A 115 0.11 10.79 -3.80
C GLN A 115 -0.66 12.12 -3.86
N GLU A 116 -1.74 12.19 -4.63
CA GLU A 116 -2.62 13.35 -4.70
C GLU A 116 -3.26 13.62 -3.35
N THR A 117 -3.78 12.59 -2.68
CA THR A 117 -4.38 12.72 -1.35
C THR A 117 -3.36 13.26 -0.33
N LEU A 118 -2.13 12.73 -0.35
CA LEU A 118 -1.03 13.21 0.51
C LEU A 118 -0.64 14.67 0.22
N ASN A 119 -0.60 15.06 -1.06
CA ASN A 119 -0.33 16.43 -1.46
C ASN A 119 -1.39 17.40 -0.93
N GLN A 120 -2.67 17.06 -1.11
CA GLN A 120 -3.79 17.86 -0.64
C GLN A 120 -3.78 17.96 0.90
N ALA A 121 -3.61 16.83 1.60
CA ALA A 121 -3.48 16.82 3.06
C ALA A 121 -2.31 17.67 3.55
N GLY A 122 -1.15 17.58 2.90
CA GLY A 122 0.03 18.38 3.21
C GLY A 122 -0.20 19.88 3.02
N GLN A 123 -0.92 20.28 1.96
CA GLN A 123 -1.29 21.68 1.73
C GLN A 123 -2.19 22.23 2.84
N LEU A 124 -3.17 21.45 3.31
CA LEU A 124 -4.08 21.85 4.39
C LEU A 124 -3.34 22.16 5.69
N ILE A 125 -2.21 21.50 5.95
CA ILE A 125 -1.37 21.74 7.14
C ILE A 125 -0.12 22.60 6.83
N GLY A 126 -0.06 23.23 5.65
CA GLY A 126 1.02 24.15 5.28
C GLY A 126 2.39 23.52 5.07
N ARG A 127 2.47 22.21 4.77
CA ARG A 127 3.74 21.54 4.45
C ARG A 127 4.21 21.86 3.05
N THR A 128 5.49 22.22 2.93
CA THR A 128 6.18 22.35 1.64
C THR A 128 6.67 21.03 1.08
N MET A 129 6.84 20.03 1.95
CA MET A 129 7.33 18.69 1.61
C MET A 129 6.40 17.64 2.18
N VAL A 130 5.95 16.73 1.32
CA VAL A 130 5.09 15.61 1.67
C VAL A 130 5.74 14.29 1.32
N TYR A 131 5.25 13.21 1.93
CA TYR A 131 5.67 11.86 1.61
C TYR A 131 5.52 11.58 0.10
N GLN A 132 6.49 10.87 -0.46
CA GLN A 132 6.54 10.52 -1.89
C GLN A 132 6.30 9.02 -2.05
N VAL A 133 5.21 8.64 -2.71
CA VAL A 133 4.81 7.25 -2.99
C VAL A 133 5.65 6.62 -4.10
N ASP A 134 6.26 7.41 -4.98
CA ASP A 134 7.28 6.92 -5.93
C ASP A 134 8.28 8.04 -6.31
N PRO A 135 9.21 8.40 -5.41
CA PRO A 135 10.21 9.40 -5.66
C PRO A 135 11.07 8.95 -6.84
N LYS A 136 11.09 9.82 -7.86
CA LYS A 136 11.84 9.63 -9.11
C LYS A 136 11.34 8.45 -9.97
N LEU A 137 10.09 8.02 -9.77
CA LEU A 137 9.42 7.03 -10.62
C LEU A 137 10.18 5.70 -10.70
N VAL A 138 10.84 5.29 -9.61
CA VAL A 138 11.69 4.09 -9.60
C VAL A 138 10.81 2.85 -9.77
N PHE A 139 9.73 2.76 -9.00
CA PHE A 139 8.83 1.62 -9.08
C PHE A 139 8.07 1.60 -10.41
N HIS A 140 7.64 2.77 -10.88
CA HIS A 140 7.01 2.92 -12.18
C HIS A 140 7.86 2.35 -13.33
N THR A 141 9.17 2.66 -13.38
CA THR A 141 10.03 2.14 -14.47
C THR A 141 10.17 0.63 -14.41
N ILE A 142 10.35 0.07 -13.22
CA ILE A 142 10.55 -1.38 -13.02
C ILE A 142 9.29 -2.17 -13.37
N PHE A 143 8.11 -1.72 -12.92
CA PHE A 143 6.85 -2.42 -13.19
C PHE A 143 6.46 -2.37 -14.67
N LYS A 144 6.88 -1.31 -15.39
CA LYS A 144 6.74 -1.22 -16.85
C LYS A 144 7.67 -2.20 -17.57
N GLY A 145 8.81 -2.49 -16.97
CA GLY A 145 9.58 -3.70 -17.25
C GLY A 145 10.99 -3.69 -16.70
N THR A 146 11.50 -4.89 -16.42
CA THR A 146 12.85 -5.15 -15.94
C THR A 146 13.47 -6.36 -16.66
N LYS A 147 14.79 -6.53 -16.54
CA LYS A 147 15.54 -7.62 -17.17
C LYS A 147 15.36 -8.95 -16.44
N ASP A 148 15.12 -8.91 -15.14
CA ASP A 148 15.10 -10.09 -14.27
C ASP A 148 13.91 -10.08 -13.29
N LEU A 149 13.35 -11.26 -13.05
CA LEU A 149 12.20 -11.47 -12.17
C LEU A 149 12.49 -11.09 -10.70
N PRO A 150 13.67 -11.37 -10.12
CA PRO A 150 14.01 -10.93 -8.76
C PRO A 150 13.89 -9.42 -8.57
N SER A 151 14.35 -8.60 -9.52
CA SER A 151 14.18 -7.14 -9.45
C SER A 151 12.69 -6.73 -9.43
N LEU A 152 11.83 -7.42 -10.19
CA LEU A 152 10.39 -7.15 -10.19
C LEU A 152 9.77 -7.48 -8.81
N ASN A 153 10.15 -8.63 -8.23
CA ASN A 153 9.70 -9.06 -6.91
C ASN A 153 10.19 -8.13 -5.79
N VAL A 154 11.44 -7.70 -5.84
CA VAL A 154 12.00 -6.74 -4.89
C VAL A 154 11.29 -5.39 -5.01
N ALA A 155 11.04 -4.92 -6.24
CA ALA A 155 10.26 -3.70 -6.45
C ALA A 155 8.84 -3.83 -5.88
N TRP A 156 8.22 -5.00 -6.03
CA TRP A 156 6.93 -5.31 -5.42
C TRP A 156 6.97 -5.15 -3.90
N ASN A 157 7.88 -5.84 -3.21
CA ASN A 157 8.02 -5.71 -1.75
C ASN A 157 8.29 -4.26 -1.30
N GLY A 158 9.04 -3.51 -2.12
CA GLY A 158 9.29 -2.09 -1.91
C GLY A 158 8.01 -1.25 -1.94
N ILE A 159 7.17 -1.41 -2.98
CA ILE A 159 5.94 -0.61 -3.11
C ILE A 159 4.90 -0.94 -2.03
N GLN A 160 4.80 -2.20 -1.59
CA GLN A 160 3.89 -2.59 -0.50
C GLN A 160 4.16 -1.79 0.79
N THR A 161 5.44 -1.66 1.16
CA THR A 161 5.84 -0.87 2.33
C THR A 161 5.58 0.61 2.15
N TRP A 162 5.72 1.13 0.93
CA TRP A 162 5.43 2.53 0.66
C TRP A 162 3.95 2.88 0.63
N PHE A 163 3.09 1.96 0.22
CA PHE A 163 1.66 2.11 0.43
C PHE A 163 1.30 2.17 1.91
N SER A 164 1.87 1.28 2.72
CA SER A 164 1.64 1.27 4.17
C SER A 164 2.10 2.58 4.83
N LEU A 165 3.32 3.02 4.52
CA LEU A 165 3.87 4.28 5.04
C LEU A 165 3.11 5.51 4.53
N GLY A 166 2.70 5.52 3.26
CA GLY A 166 1.90 6.59 2.68
C GLY A 166 0.54 6.72 3.39
N ASN A 167 -0.11 5.59 3.66
CA ASN A 167 -1.34 5.56 4.45
C ASN A 167 -1.13 6.09 5.88
N GLU A 168 -0.09 5.63 6.58
CA GLU A 168 0.27 6.14 7.91
C GLU A 168 0.54 7.65 7.91
N HIS A 169 1.21 8.14 6.87
CA HIS A 169 1.49 9.56 6.69
C HIS A 169 0.24 10.41 6.51
N LEU A 170 -0.75 9.90 5.79
CA LEU A 170 -2.02 10.59 5.62
C LEU A 170 -2.73 10.79 6.97
N TYR A 171 -2.82 9.72 7.78
CA TYR A 171 -3.41 9.84 9.13
C TYR A 171 -2.59 10.74 10.05
N LYS A 172 -1.26 10.74 9.90
CA LYS A 172 -0.38 11.68 10.61
C LYS A 172 -0.65 13.14 10.23
N TYR A 173 -0.92 13.44 8.96
CA TYR A 173 -1.31 14.78 8.52
C TYR A 173 -2.69 15.17 9.06
N ALA A 174 -3.62 14.22 9.07
CA ALA A 174 -4.93 14.45 9.65
C ALA A 174 -4.85 14.78 11.15
N ASN A 175 -4.06 14.04 11.92
CA ASN A 175 -3.86 14.31 13.34
C ASN A 175 -3.23 15.69 13.58
N GLN A 176 -2.25 16.10 12.76
CA GLN A 176 -1.64 17.43 12.84
C GLN A 176 -2.61 18.56 12.54
N TYR A 177 -3.57 18.32 11.63
CA TYR A 177 -4.63 19.27 11.33
C TYR A 177 -5.56 19.52 12.53
N ASP A 178 -5.80 18.50 13.37
CA ASP A 178 -6.67 18.60 14.55
C ASP A 178 -5.96 19.25 15.75
N SER A 179 -4.67 18.93 15.94
CA SER A 179 -3.95 19.30 17.15
C SER A 179 -3.38 20.72 17.16
N ASP A 180 -3.53 21.49 16.06
CA ASP A 180 -2.87 22.79 15.82
C ASP A 180 -1.34 22.75 16.09
N ASP A 181 -0.78 21.54 16.09
CA ASP A 181 0.57 21.27 16.57
C ASP A 181 1.54 21.48 15.41
N ILE A 182 2.40 22.49 15.56
CA ILE A 182 3.27 23.01 14.52
C ILE A 182 4.25 21.94 14.09
N LEU A 183 4.08 21.40 12.88
CA LEU A 183 5.09 20.91 11.91
C LEU A 183 6.34 20.14 12.43
N THR A 184 6.38 19.65 13.67
CA THR A 184 7.61 19.14 14.29
C THR A 184 7.94 17.72 13.85
N SER A 185 6.96 17.00 13.31
CA SER A 185 7.22 15.62 12.93
C SER A 185 7.89 15.58 11.56
N PRO A 186 9.15 15.07 11.48
CA PRO A 186 9.92 15.08 10.24
C PRO A 186 9.15 14.40 9.10
N VAL A 187 9.38 14.89 7.89
CA VAL A 187 9.10 14.11 6.67
C VAL A 187 9.89 12.81 6.84
N SER A 188 9.25 11.64 6.76
CA SER A 188 9.87 10.37 7.20
C SER A 188 11.11 9.97 6.43
N THR A 189 11.42 10.67 5.33
CA THR A 189 12.71 10.64 4.65
C THR A 189 12.99 12.02 4.06
N ALA A 190 14.20 12.56 4.27
CA ALA A 190 14.60 13.84 3.69
C ALA A 190 14.62 13.75 2.14
N PRO A 191 13.96 14.66 1.39
CA PRO A 191 13.88 14.56 -0.07
C PRO A 191 15.24 14.49 -0.77
N GLU A 192 16.26 15.06 -0.16
CA GLU A 192 17.64 15.08 -0.65
C GLU A 192 18.20 13.67 -0.81
N LEU A 193 17.75 12.71 0.02
CA LEU A 193 18.16 11.30 -0.07
C LEU A 193 17.73 10.64 -1.38
N TYR A 194 16.71 11.17 -2.07
CA TYR A 194 16.29 10.65 -3.38
C TYR A 194 17.01 11.33 -4.56
N SER A 195 17.83 12.36 -4.31
CA SER A 195 18.53 13.09 -5.37
C SER A 195 19.43 12.20 -6.23
N PRO A 196 20.21 11.26 -5.65
CA PRO A 196 21.10 10.39 -6.44
C PRO A 196 20.38 9.50 -7.44
N LEU A 197 19.12 9.11 -7.17
CA LEU A 197 18.32 8.26 -8.07
C LEU A 197 18.17 8.86 -9.48
N SER A 198 18.19 10.19 -9.59
CA SER A 198 18.08 10.87 -10.89
C SER A 198 19.31 10.67 -11.78
N ARG A 199 20.44 10.26 -11.20
CA ARG A 199 21.73 10.04 -11.89
C ARG A 199 21.97 8.56 -12.22
N ILE A 200 21.27 7.66 -11.54
CA ILE A 200 21.38 6.22 -11.72
C ILE A 200 20.52 5.81 -12.93
N LYS A 201 21.12 5.14 -13.91
CA LYS A 201 20.44 4.79 -15.16
C LYS A 201 19.75 3.42 -15.09
N GLU A 202 20.43 2.43 -14.54
CA GLU A 202 19.92 1.06 -14.49
C GLU A 202 18.94 0.91 -13.32
N ASP A 203 17.77 0.33 -13.59
CA ASP A 203 16.71 0.22 -12.57
C ASP A 203 17.11 -0.69 -11.40
N GLY A 204 17.89 -1.74 -11.65
CA GLY A 204 18.45 -2.60 -10.60
C GLY A 204 19.41 -1.85 -9.66
N GLU A 205 20.16 -0.86 -10.17
CA GLU A 205 21.01 0.00 -9.35
C GLU A 205 20.19 1.01 -8.55
N LYS A 206 19.07 1.51 -9.10
CA LYS A 206 18.15 2.38 -8.37
C LYS A 206 17.52 1.65 -7.18
N LEU A 207 17.05 0.42 -7.39
CA LEU A 207 16.58 -0.43 -6.29
C LEU A 207 17.68 -0.63 -5.26
N ARG A 208 18.91 -0.92 -5.69
CA ARG A 208 20.01 -1.18 -4.75
C ARG A 208 20.30 0.05 -3.92
N TYR A 209 20.27 1.23 -4.54
CA TYR A 209 20.38 2.50 -3.84
C TYR A 209 19.27 2.67 -2.80
N LEU A 210 18.01 2.42 -3.15
CA LEU A 210 16.88 2.50 -2.22
C LEU A 210 17.11 1.62 -0.99
N TYR A 211 17.41 0.34 -1.20
CA TYR A 211 17.63 -0.64 -0.14
C TYR A 211 18.92 -0.42 0.68
N SER A 212 19.86 0.37 0.18
CA SER A 212 21.12 0.68 0.88
C SER A 212 21.08 2.01 1.65
N ASN A 213 20.23 2.96 1.24
CA ASN A 213 20.30 4.35 1.71
C ASN A 213 19.00 4.89 2.31
N ILE A 214 17.85 4.27 2.03
CA ILE A 214 16.56 4.74 2.50
C ILE A 214 16.15 3.92 3.71
N PRO A 215 16.06 4.50 4.93
CA PRO A 215 15.92 3.74 6.18
C PRO A 215 14.79 2.70 6.16
N HIS A 216 13.63 3.07 5.61
CA HIS A 216 12.47 2.18 5.53
C HIS A 216 12.69 0.96 4.64
N HIS A 217 13.54 1.04 3.61
CA HIS A 217 13.90 -0.12 2.78
C HIS A 217 15.04 -0.92 3.39
N CYS A 218 16.01 -0.25 4.02
CA CYS A 218 17.07 -0.94 4.75
C CYS A 218 16.47 -1.86 5.82
N GLY A 219 15.44 -1.39 6.54
CA GLY A 219 14.72 -2.16 7.55
C GLY A 219 13.93 -3.36 7.02
N GLN A 220 13.72 -3.49 5.70
CA GLN A 220 13.09 -4.66 5.09
C GLN A 220 14.06 -5.84 4.90
N LEU A 221 15.36 -5.58 4.99
CA LEU A 221 16.40 -6.58 4.80
C LEU A 221 16.99 -6.98 6.15
N ASP A 222 17.14 -8.29 6.37
CA ASP A 222 17.94 -8.78 7.49
C ASP A 222 19.44 -8.48 7.30
N GLU A 223 20.24 -8.67 8.35
CA GLU A 223 21.68 -8.36 8.33
C GLU A 223 22.43 -9.14 7.24
N ALA A 224 22.04 -10.39 6.98
CA ALA A 224 22.68 -11.21 5.96
C ALA A 224 22.29 -10.76 4.54
N GLN A 225 21.04 -10.33 4.34
CA GLN A 225 20.56 -9.74 3.09
C GLN A 225 21.25 -8.41 2.81
N GLN A 226 21.42 -7.54 3.82
CA GLN A 226 22.18 -6.30 3.70
C GLN A 226 23.64 -6.55 3.33
N ALA A 227 24.28 -7.55 3.95
CA ALA A 227 25.64 -7.94 3.59
C ALA A 227 25.75 -8.37 2.12
N ARG A 228 24.78 -9.15 1.61
CA ARG A 228 24.71 -9.57 0.20
C ARG A 228 24.39 -8.43 -0.77
N LEU A 229 23.65 -7.42 -0.32
CA LEU A 229 23.39 -6.21 -1.10
C LEU A 229 24.70 -5.45 -1.40
N ASN A 230 25.68 -5.50 -0.51
CA ASN A 230 26.95 -4.80 -0.67
C ASN A 230 27.99 -5.55 -1.53
N THR A 231 27.76 -6.83 -1.85
CA THR A 231 28.71 -7.66 -2.61
C THR A 231 28.41 -7.73 -4.12
N PHE A 232 27.53 -6.86 -4.64
CA PHE A 232 27.15 -6.77 -6.07
C PHE A 232 26.59 -8.07 -6.68
N VAL A 233 25.99 -8.93 -5.87
CA VAL A 233 25.36 -10.16 -6.35
C VAL A 233 23.97 -9.87 -6.93
N HIS A 234 23.51 -10.71 -7.85
CA HIS A 234 22.15 -10.69 -8.40
C HIS A 234 21.08 -10.64 -7.29
N TRP A 235 19.91 -10.05 -7.60
CA TRP A 235 18.85 -9.81 -6.63
C TRP A 235 18.27 -11.08 -6.01
N ASP A 236 18.29 -12.20 -6.74
CA ASP A 236 17.92 -13.54 -6.27
C ASP A 236 18.68 -13.98 -5.02
N SER A 237 19.96 -13.59 -4.92
CA SER A 237 20.79 -13.89 -3.77
C SER A 237 20.47 -12.99 -2.58
N VAL A 238 19.93 -11.78 -2.81
CA VAL A 238 19.60 -10.83 -1.74
C VAL A 238 18.23 -11.18 -1.20
N VAL A 239 17.22 -11.15 -2.06
CA VAL A 239 15.83 -11.49 -1.73
C VAL A 239 15.43 -12.68 -2.60
N PRO A 240 15.29 -13.88 -2.00
CA PRO A 240 14.91 -15.06 -2.76
C PRO A 240 13.51 -14.87 -3.35
N LEU A 241 13.30 -15.47 -4.52
CA LEU A 241 11.97 -15.50 -5.14
C LEU A 241 11.03 -16.36 -4.28
N PRO A 242 9.76 -15.96 -4.12
CA PRO A 242 8.73 -16.83 -3.56
C PRO A 242 8.56 -18.09 -4.41
N ASP A 243 8.31 -19.24 -3.76
CA ASP A 243 8.14 -20.55 -4.42
C ASP A 243 7.10 -20.55 -5.55
N ILE A 244 6.09 -19.69 -5.48
CA ILE A 244 5.06 -19.57 -6.52
C ILE A 244 5.61 -18.93 -7.80
N LEU A 245 6.50 -17.95 -7.67
CA LEU A 245 7.15 -17.30 -8.80
C LEU A 245 8.27 -18.16 -9.36
N ASP A 246 9.08 -18.78 -8.49
CA ASP A 246 10.19 -19.65 -8.88
C ASP A 246 9.72 -20.89 -9.67
N ARG A 247 8.55 -21.44 -9.32
CA ARG A 247 7.96 -22.56 -10.08
C ARG A 247 7.32 -22.15 -11.40
N ALA A 248 7.00 -20.88 -11.59
CA ALA A 248 6.22 -20.39 -12.72
C ALA A 248 7.08 -19.90 -13.90
N PHE A 249 8.34 -19.49 -13.66
CA PHE A 249 9.21 -18.82 -14.65
C PHE A 249 10.61 -19.44 -14.72
#